data_AF-A0A6G3UB14-F1
#
_entry.id   AF-A0A6G3UB14-F1
#
_cell.length_a   1.000
_cell.length_b   1.000
_cell.length_c   1.000
_cell.angle_alpha   90.00
_cell.angle_beta   90.00
_cell.angle_gamma   90.00
#
_symmetry.space_group_name_H-M   'P 1'
#
loop_
_entity.id
_entity.type
_entity.pdbx_description
1 polymer ?
#
loop_
_entity_poly.entity_id
_entity_poly.type
_entity_poly.pdbx_seq_one_letter_code
_entity_poly.pdbx_strand_id
1 'polypeptide(L)'
;AARERAATRFAGTPWHTNSDIPGRELRSRWRAAPGAMDDAERSLERGVLTARGIDRVLRVAWTVADLVGHDRPDATDVALALQLRTGIPRGVPMGLGAAT
;
A
#
# COMPACT_ATOMS: atom_id res chain seq x y z
N ALA A 1 4.70 -1.36 -16.16
CA ALA A 1 3.66 -0.67 -15.35
C ALA A 1 4.11 -0.37 -13.91
N ALA A 2 3.91 -1.26 -12.92
CA ALA A 2 4.04 -0.84 -11.51
C ALA A 2 5.45 -0.39 -11.09
N ARG A 3 6.49 -1.14 -11.49
CA ARG A 3 7.89 -0.77 -11.22
C ARG A 3 8.30 0.53 -11.89
N GLU A 4 7.77 0.82 -13.08
CA GLU A 4 8.05 2.08 -13.78
C GLU A 4 7.42 3.26 -13.04
N ARG A 5 6.15 3.15 -12.63
CA ARG A 5 5.49 4.20 -11.82
C ARG A 5 6.23 4.44 -10.50
N ALA A 6 6.65 3.37 -9.82
CA ALA A 6 7.46 3.50 -8.60
C ALA A 6 8.81 4.21 -8.88
N ALA A 7 9.53 3.80 -9.92
CA ALA A 7 10.80 4.42 -10.30
C ALA A 7 10.64 5.90 -10.67
N THR A 8 9.59 6.27 -11.42
CA THR A 8 9.26 7.66 -11.74
C THR A 8 8.95 8.46 -10.49
N ARG A 9 8.13 7.94 -9.58
CA ARG A 9 7.78 8.61 -8.31
C ARG A 9 8.99 8.84 -7.41
N PHE A 10 9.96 7.94 -7.44
CA PHE A 10 11.17 8.00 -6.60
C PHE A 10 12.38 8.64 -7.28
N ALA A 11 12.22 9.20 -8.47
CA ALA A 11 13.28 9.94 -9.15
C ALA A 11 13.90 11.00 -8.21
N GLY A 12 15.24 11.00 -8.11
CA GLY A 12 15.98 11.88 -7.20
C GLY A 12 16.07 11.40 -5.75
N THR A 13 15.61 10.19 -5.45
CA THR A 13 15.79 9.51 -4.15
C THR A 13 16.61 8.22 -4.35
N PRO A 14 17.16 7.60 -3.28
CA PRO A 14 17.90 6.35 -3.40
C PRO A 14 16.99 5.11 -3.56
N TRP A 15 15.68 5.27 -3.71
CA TRP A 15 14.71 4.17 -3.78
C TRP A 15 14.26 3.93 -5.22
N HIS A 16 14.03 2.66 -5.56
CA HIS A 16 13.57 2.28 -6.91
C HIS A 16 12.24 1.54 -6.88
N THR A 17 11.90 0.92 -5.76
CA THR A 17 10.67 0.15 -5.57
C THR A 17 9.96 0.57 -4.29
N ASN A 18 8.66 0.25 -4.21
CA ASN A 18 7.87 0.50 -2.99
C ASN A 18 8.44 -0.25 -1.77
N SER A 19 9.16 -1.36 -1.99
CA SER A 19 9.82 -2.15 -0.94
C SER A 19 11.00 -1.43 -0.28
N ASP A 20 11.67 -0.53 -0.99
CA ASP A 20 12.91 0.11 -0.54
C ASP A 20 12.66 1.23 0.48
N ILE A 21 11.44 1.77 0.51
CA ILE A 21 11.09 2.92 1.32
C ILE A 21 11.18 2.57 2.81
N PRO A 22 11.93 3.32 3.64
CA PRO A 22 11.95 3.16 5.08
C PRO A 22 10.57 3.42 5.70
N GLY A 23 10.23 2.69 6.77
CA GLY A 23 8.94 2.83 7.46
C GLY A 23 8.65 4.25 7.96
N ARG A 24 9.69 5.00 8.35
CA ARG A 24 9.57 6.41 8.72
C ARG A 24 9.10 7.28 7.55
N GLU A 25 9.66 7.06 6.37
CA GLU A 25 9.35 7.84 5.15
C GLU A 25 7.97 7.49 4.59
N LEU A 26 7.55 6.22 4.71
CA LEU A 26 6.18 5.80 4.43
C LEU A 26 5.15 6.57 5.26
N ARG A 27 5.40 6.69 6.58
CA ARG A 27 4.48 7.34 7.51
C ARG A 27 4.53 8.86 7.45
N SER A 28 5.60 9.48 6.94
CA SER A 28 5.72 10.93 6.83
C SER A 28 5.28 11.46 5.46
N ARG A 29 5.87 10.93 4.38
CA ARG A 29 5.83 11.50 3.03
C ARG A 29 4.98 10.69 2.06
N TRP A 30 4.97 9.36 2.19
CA TRP A 30 4.31 8.45 1.23
C TRP A 30 3.06 7.81 1.83
N ARG A 31 2.17 8.66 2.36
CA ARG A 31 0.93 8.26 3.02
C ARG A 31 -0.14 7.82 2.00
N ALA A 32 -1.03 6.94 2.43
CA ALA A 32 -2.28 6.68 1.72
C ALA A 32 -3.21 7.91 1.79
N ALA A 33 -4.31 7.88 1.04
CA ALA A 33 -5.38 8.87 1.17
C ALA A 33 -5.90 8.93 2.62
N PRO A 34 -6.38 10.10 3.10
CA PRO A 34 -6.98 10.21 4.42
C PRO A 34 -8.07 9.15 4.64
N GLY A 35 -8.06 8.49 5.80
CA GLY A 35 -9.03 7.44 6.15
C GLY A 35 -8.74 6.05 5.54
N ALA A 36 -7.86 5.94 4.54
CA ALA A 36 -7.60 4.67 3.86
C ALA A 36 -6.92 3.62 4.76
N MET A 37 -6.21 4.06 5.79
CA MET A 37 -5.47 3.18 6.71
C MET A 37 -6.25 2.79 7.97
N ASP A 38 -7.44 3.35 8.20
CA ASP A 38 -8.17 3.19 9.47
C ASP A 38 -8.40 1.71 9.82
N ASP A 39 -8.73 0.89 8.82
CA ASP A 39 -8.89 -0.55 8.97
C ASP A 39 -7.60 -1.26 9.40
N ALA A 40 -6.46 -0.86 8.83
CA ALA A 40 -5.15 -1.41 9.17
C ALA A 40 -4.76 -1.00 10.59
N GLU A 41 -4.99 0.26 10.95
CA GLU A 41 -4.71 0.83 12.26
C GLU A 41 -5.55 0.15 13.35
N ARG A 42 -6.85 -0.07 13.11
CA ARG A 42 -7.68 -0.86 14.03
C ARG A 42 -7.19 -2.31 14.15
N SER A 43 -6.62 -2.89 13.10
CA SER A 43 -5.98 -4.22 13.17
C SER A 43 -4.69 -4.20 14.00
N LEU A 44 -3.93 -3.10 14.00
CA LEU A 44 -2.78 -2.90 14.90
C LEU A 44 -3.24 -2.78 16.36
N GLU A 45 -4.26 -1.97 16.63
CA GLU A 45 -4.83 -1.78 17.98
C GLU A 45 -5.32 -3.10 18.59
N ARG A 46 -5.90 -3.98 17.77
CA ARG A 46 -6.33 -5.32 18.18
C ARG A 46 -5.20 -6.37 18.25
N GLY A 47 -3.96 -6.01 17.98
CA GLY A 47 -2.82 -6.93 17.97
C GLY A 47 -2.78 -7.92 16.80
N VAL A 48 -3.66 -7.76 15.80
CA VAL A 48 -3.66 -8.58 14.56
C VAL A 48 -2.48 -8.19 13.66
N LEU A 49 -2.12 -6.91 13.66
CA LEU A 49 -0.94 -6.38 12.99
C LEU A 49 0.05 -5.82 13.99
N THR A 50 1.30 -5.79 13.57
CA THR A 50 2.38 -5.06 14.25
C THR A 50 2.68 -3.77 13.50
N ALA A 51 3.46 -2.85 14.09
CA ALA A 51 3.91 -1.65 13.40
C ALA A 51 4.64 -1.95 12.08
N ARG A 52 5.48 -3.00 12.05
CA ARG A 52 6.11 -3.49 10.80
C ARG A 52 5.08 -4.07 9.82
N GLY A 53 3.99 -4.64 10.35
CA GLY A 53 2.83 -5.08 9.58
C GLY A 53 2.14 -3.92 8.85
N ILE A 54 1.92 -2.79 9.53
CA ILE A 54 1.39 -1.56 8.92
C ILE A 54 2.29 -1.08 7.78
N ASP A 55 3.59 -0.96 8.03
CA ASP A 55 4.54 -0.53 6.99
C ASP A 55 4.48 -1.45 5.77
N ARG A 56 4.35 -2.78 5.98
CA ARG A 56 4.25 -3.75 4.89
C ARG A 56 2.93 -3.61 4.12
N VAL A 57 1.82 -3.40 4.81
CA VAL A 57 0.50 -3.16 4.18
C VAL A 57 0.58 -1.93 3.29
N LEU A 58 1.14 -0.83 3.77
CA LEU A 58 1.22 0.41 3.00
C LEU A 58 2.12 0.27 1.75
N ARG A 59 3.23 -0.46 1.83
CA ARG A 59 4.07 -0.76 0.64
C ARG A 59 3.34 -1.59 -0.41
N VAL A 60 2.55 -2.57 0.02
CA VAL A 60 1.73 -3.38 -0.89
C VAL A 60 0.61 -2.52 -1.47
N ALA A 61 -0.04 -1.67 -0.69
CA ALA A 61 -1.07 -0.75 -1.16
C ALA A 61 -0.53 0.21 -2.24
N TRP A 62 0.69 0.74 -2.08
CA TRP A 62 1.38 1.48 -3.14
C TRP A 62 1.59 0.67 -4.43
N THR A 63 1.87 -0.62 -4.30
CA THR A 63 2.05 -1.50 -5.46
C THR A 63 0.72 -1.79 -6.14
N VAL A 64 -0.36 -1.94 -5.38
CA VAL A 64 -1.73 -2.08 -5.91
C VAL A 64 -2.14 -0.81 -6.64
N ALA A 65 -1.98 0.36 -6.01
CA ALA A 65 -2.22 1.66 -6.62
C ALA A 65 -1.47 1.83 -7.95
N ASP A 66 -0.20 1.42 -7.98
CA ASP A 66 0.62 1.45 -9.20
C ASP A 66 0.11 0.52 -10.32
N LEU A 67 -0.45 -0.64 -9.96
CA LEU A 67 -1.01 -1.57 -10.93
C LEU A 67 -2.33 -1.08 -11.50
N VAL A 68 -3.15 -0.43 -10.68
CA VAL A 68 -4.45 0.13 -11.06
C VAL A 68 -4.31 1.50 -11.76
N GLY A 69 -3.19 2.20 -11.53
CA GLY A 69 -2.94 3.52 -12.08
C GLY A 69 -3.34 4.68 -11.15
N HIS A 70 -3.63 4.40 -9.89
CA HIS A 70 -3.89 5.43 -8.88
C HIS A 70 -2.60 6.21 -8.53
N ASP A 71 -2.74 7.52 -8.27
CA ASP A 71 -1.62 8.39 -7.89
C ASP A 71 -1.23 8.25 -6.40
N ARG A 72 -2.13 7.72 -5.58
CA ARG A 72 -1.94 7.42 -4.17
C ARG A 72 -2.84 6.24 -3.77
N PRO A 73 -2.43 5.41 -2.78
CA PRO A 73 -3.30 4.34 -2.29
C PRO A 73 -4.57 4.89 -1.68
N ASP A 74 -5.72 4.35 -2.08
CA ASP A 74 -7.01 4.59 -1.45
C ASP A 74 -7.42 3.44 -0.49
N ALA A 75 -8.64 3.51 0.04
CA ALA A 75 -9.15 2.49 0.94
C ALA A 75 -9.28 1.10 0.28
N THR A 76 -9.58 1.04 -1.01
CA THR A 76 -9.70 -0.22 -1.76
C THR A 76 -8.33 -0.85 -1.98
N ASP A 77 -7.31 -0.05 -2.32
CA ASP A 77 -5.92 -0.49 -2.47
C ASP A 77 -5.38 -1.07 -1.14
N VAL A 78 -5.65 -0.39 -0.04
CA VAL A 78 -5.25 -0.81 1.31
C VAL A 78 -6.02 -2.07 1.75
N ALA A 79 -7.33 -2.14 1.49
CA ALA A 79 -8.13 -3.31 1.82
C ALA A 79 -7.66 -4.56 1.07
N LEU A 80 -7.28 -4.43 -0.22
CA LEU A 80 -6.66 -5.53 -0.97
C LEU A 80 -5.30 -5.92 -0.37
N ALA A 81 -4.46 -4.94 -0.05
CA ALA A 81 -3.17 -5.20 0.59
C ALA A 81 -3.31 -5.94 1.93
N LEU A 82 -4.31 -5.60 2.73
CA LEU A 82 -4.63 -6.27 3.98
C LEU A 82 -5.14 -7.70 3.76
N GLN A 83 -6.01 -7.91 2.78
CA GLN A 83 -6.49 -9.23 2.39
C GLN A 83 -5.33 -10.14 1.97
N LEU A 84 -4.44 -9.64 1.09
CA LEU A 84 -3.24 -10.35 0.66
C LEU A 84 -2.29 -10.68 1.82
N ARG A 85 -2.22 -9.79 2.82
CA ARG A 85 -1.31 -9.95 3.96
C ARG A 85 -1.83 -10.94 5.01
N THR A 86 -3.13 -10.90 5.27
CA THR A 86 -3.75 -11.65 6.38
C THR A 86 -4.41 -12.95 5.91
N GLY A 87 -4.67 -13.10 4.61
CA GLY A 87 -5.47 -14.19 4.06
C GLY A 87 -6.97 -14.08 4.38
N ILE A 88 -7.41 -13.01 5.07
CA ILE A 88 -8.80 -12.81 5.44
C ILE A 88 -9.51 -12.04 4.32
N PRO A 89 -10.56 -12.60 3.70
CA PRO A 89 -11.32 -11.91 2.67
C PRO A 89 -11.96 -10.62 3.23
N ARG A 90 -11.84 -9.53 2.45
CA ARG A 90 -12.44 -8.22 2.77
C ARG A 90 -13.43 -7.75 1.71
N GLY A 91 -13.86 -8.65 0.82
CA GLY A 91 -14.79 -8.33 -0.27
C GLY A 91 -14.18 -7.51 -1.40
N VAL A 92 -12.86 -7.26 -1.39
CA VAL A 92 -12.18 -6.61 -2.50
C VAL A 92 -11.81 -7.67 -3.55
N PRO A 93 -12.25 -7.52 -4.80
CA PRO A 93 -11.92 -8.47 -5.85
C PRO A 93 -10.41 -8.48 -6.09
N MET A 94 -9.85 -9.68 -6.29
CA MET A 94 -8.44 -9.87 -6.64
C MET A 94 -8.13 -9.44 -8.09
N GLY A 95 -9.15 -9.09 -8.86
CA GLY A 95 -9.04 -8.60 -10.23
C GLY A 95 -8.46 -7.20 -10.25
N LEU A 96 -7.13 -7.10 -10.24
CA LEU A 96 -6.40 -5.89 -10.61
C LEU A 96 -6.67 -5.67 -12.10
N GLY A 97 -7.69 -4.88 -12.41
CA GLY A 97 -8.02 -4.54 -13.79
C GLY A 97 -6.81 -3.92 -14.46
N ALA A 98 -6.29 -4.58 -15.50
CA ALA A 98 -5.36 -3.95 -16.42
C ALA A 98 -6.12 -2.80 -17.08
N ALA A 99 -5.86 -1.57 -16.64
CA ALA A 99 -6.24 -0.40 -17.40
C ALA A 99 -5.47 -0.46 -18.73
N THR A 100 -6.19 -0.85 -19.79
CA THR A 100 -5.77 -0.74 -21.18
C THR A 100 -5.77 0.71 -21.62
#